data_AF-A0A3L6JNA8-F1
#
_entry.id   AF-A0A3L6JNA8-F1
#
_cell.length_a   1.000
_cell.length_b   1.000
_cell.length_c   1.000
_cell.angle_alpha   90.00
_cell.angle_beta   90.00
_cell.angle_gamma   90.00
#
_symmetry.space_group_name_H-M   'P 1'
#
loop_
_entity.id
_entity.type
_entity.pdbx_description
1 polymer ?
#
loop_
_entity_poly.entity_id
_entity_poly.type
_entity_poly.pdbx_seq_one_letter_code
_entity_poly.pdbx_strand_id
1 'polypeptide(L)'
;MTKMEDDNLIEQIISLSARIALAREEIEQMHDKFQVALTGIFRLLSEGKNPPIERMQADTEQLKGYVIRLASQMRQASLDICDTMKSGLASIIESARNP
;
A
#
# COMPACT_ATOMS: atom_id res chain seq x y z
N MET A 1 30.15 22.20 -7.08
CA MET A 1 29.05 21.59 -7.81
C MET A 1 29.15 21.97 -9.26
N THR A 2 29.45 20.99 -10.12
CA THR A 2 29.35 21.14 -11.57
C THR A 2 27.89 20.99 -12.00
N LYS A 3 27.50 21.59 -13.12
CA LYS A 3 26.12 21.49 -13.67
C LYS A 3 25.66 20.02 -13.82
N MET A 4 26.60 19.12 -14.09
CA MET A 4 26.36 17.68 -14.25
C MET A 4 26.00 16.98 -12.93
N GLU A 5 26.53 17.45 -11.80
CA GLU A 5 26.22 16.93 -10.45
C GLU A 5 24.82 17.38 -10.00
N ASP A 6 24.45 18.64 -10.32
CA ASP A 6 23.11 19.16 -10.07
C ASP A 6 22.05 18.42 -10.89
N ASP A 7 22.34 18.15 -12.17
CA ASP A 7 21.43 17.39 -13.05
C ASP A 7 21.22 15.95 -12.54
N ASN A 8 22.27 15.29 -12.02
CA ASN A 8 22.17 13.94 -11.42
C ASN A 8 21.32 13.94 -10.13
N LEU A 9 21.51 14.92 -9.25
CA LEU A 9 20.67 15.06 -8.05
C LEU A 9 19.20 15.28 -8.41
N ILE A 10 18.93 16.11 -9.42
CA ILE A 10 17.58 16.35 -9.93
C ILE A 10 16.96 15.05 -10.46
N GLU A 11 17.70 14.27 -11.25
CA GLU A 11 17.22 12.97 -11.76
C GLU A 11 16.92 11.97 -10.63
N GLN A 12 17.77 11.89 -9.61
CA GLN A 12 17.51 11.03 -8.44
C GLN A 12 16.26 11.45 -7.67
N ILE A 13 16.03 12.76 -7.49
CA ILE A 13 14.82 13.29 -6.85
C ILE A 13 13.57 12.99 -7.68
N ILE A 14 13.64 13.16 -9.01
CA ILE A 14 12.52 12.84 -9.92
C ILE A 14 12.20 11.35 -9.84
N SER A 15 13.21 10.48 -9.89
CA SER A 15 13.04 9.03 -9.78
C SER A 15 12.40 8.62 -8.45
N LEU A 16 12.87 9.19 -7.33
CA LEU A 16 12.29 8.93 -6.02
C LEU A 16 10.83 9.40 -5.94
N SER A 17 10.51 10.57 -6.49
CA SER A 17 9.16 11.11 -6.52
C SER A 17 8.20 10.22 -7.33
N ALA A 18 8.65 9.71 -8.48
CA ALA A 18 7.87 8.77 -9.29
C ALA A 18 7.60 7.46 -8.53
N ARG A 19 8.61 6.91 -7.84
CA ARG A 19 8.46 5.71 -7.00
C ARG A 19 7.43 5.92 -5.89
N ILE A 20 7.46 7.07 -5.22
CA ILE A 20 6.48 7.42 -4.17
C ILE A 20 5.07 7.50 -4.75
N ALA A 21 4.90 8.14 -5.91
CA ALA A 21 3.60 8.29 -6.56
C ALA A 21 2.97 6.94 -6.92
N LEU A 22 3.74 6.05 -7.56
CA LEU A 22 3.27 4.70 -7.90
C LEU A 22 2.86 3.91 -6.66
N ALA A 23 3.67 3.98 -5.61
CA ALA A 23 3.40 3.22 -4.40
C ALA A 23 2.18 3.74 -3.63
N ARG A 24 1.93 5.05 -3.69
CA ARG A 24 0.68 5.65 -3.18
C ARG A 24 -0.55 5.11 -3.93
N GLU A 25 -0.48 5.02 -5.26
CA GLU A 25 -1.56 4.47 -6.08
C GLU A 25 -1.86 3.00 -5.72
N GLU A 26 -0.81 2.20 -5.51
CA GLU A 26 -0.97 0.81 -5.07
C GLU A 26 -1.66 0.69 -3.70
N ILE A 27 -1.30 1.56 -2.74
CA ILE A 27 -1.97 1.62 -1.43
C ILE A 27 -3.45 1.98 -1.60
N GLU A 28 -3.76 2.99 -2.41
CA GLU A 28 -5.15 3.42 -2.67
C GLU A 28 -5.98 2.27 -3.25
N GLN A 29 -5.45 1.55 -4.25
CA GLN A 29 -6.12 0.38 -4.83
C GLN A 29 -6.33 -0.76 -3.83
N MET A 30 -5.36 -1.01 -2.95
CA MET A 30 -5.53 -2.02 -1.89
C MET A 30 -6.56 -1.59 -0.84
N HIS A 31 -6.59 -0.30 -0.50
CA HIS A 31 -7.57 0.26 0.43
C HIS A 31 -9.00 0.13 -0.11
N ASP A 32 -9.22 0.43 -1.39
CA ASP A 32 -10.52 0.26 -2.03
C ASP A 32 -10.99 -1.20 -1.98
N LYS A 33 -10.09 -2.16 -2.30
CA LYS A 33 -10.38 -3.60 -2.18
C LYS A 33 -10.73 -3.99 -0.75
N PHE A 34 -10.04 -3.44 0.24
CA PHE A 34 -10.32 -3.66 1.65
C PHE A 34 -11.70 -3.13 2.05
N GLN A 35 -12.06 -1.92 1.62
CA GLN A 35 -13.38 -1.34 1.90
C GLN A 35 -14.52 -2.16 1.29
N VAL A 36 -14.36 -2.62 0.05
CA VAL A 36 -15.36 -3.49 -0.60
C VAL A 36 -15.53 -4.80 0.18
N ALA A 37 -14.41 -5.44 0.55
CA ALA A 37 -14.45 -6.69 1.31
C ALA A 37 -15.09 -6.51 2.70
N LEU A 38 -14.75 -5.43 3.41
CA LEU A 38 -15.31 -5.11 4.72
C LEU A 38 -16.82 -4.81 4.63
N THR A 39 -17.25 -4.08 3.60
CA THR A 39 -18.67 -3.84 3.33
C THR A 39 -19.41 -5.15 3.07
N GLY A 40 -18.80 -6.08 2.33
CA GLY A 40 -19.33 -7.42 2.11
C GLY A 40 -19.55 -8.19 3.42
N ILE A 41 -18.60 -8.15 4.34
CA ILE A 41 -18.74 -8.75 5.68
C ILE A 41 -19.91 -8.11 6.43
N PHE A 42 -19.95 -6.77 6.52
CA PHE A 42 -21.02 -6.10 7.25
C PHE A 42 -22.40 -6.39 6.68
N ARG A 43 -22.52 -6.49 5.35
CA ARG A 43 -23.77 -6.88 4.69
C ARG A 43 -24.20 -8.28 5.09
N LEU A 44 -23.31 -9.28 5.02
CA LEU A 44 -23.60 -10.66 5.40
C LEU A 44 -24.00 -10.79 6.88
N LEU A 45 -23.34 -10.04 7.77
CA LEU A 45 -23.68 -10.00 9.19
C LEU A 45 -25.04 -9.32 9.45
N SER A 46 -25.41 -8.33 8.62
CA SER A 46 -26.67 -7.57 8.74
C SER A 46 -27.86 -8.31 8.11
N GLU A 47 -27.63 -9.09 7.05
CA GLU A 47 -28.65 -9.87 6.33
C GLU A 47 -29.01 -11.21 7.04
N GLY A 48 -28.55 -11.41 8.29
CA GLY A 48 -28.69 -12.63 9.10
C GLY A 48 -30.11 -13.08 9.51
N LYS A 49 -31.16 -12.74 8.74
CA LYS A 49 -32.49 -13.34 8.88
C LYS A 49 -32.78 -14.26 7.68
N ASN A 50 -32.34 -15.53 7.78
CA ASN A 50 -32.77 -16.70 7.00
C ASN A 50 -32.17 -17.02 5.61
N PRO A 51 -30.83 -17.15 5.47
CA PRO A 51 -30.26 -18.06 4.46
C PRO A 51 -29.69 -19.36 5.11
N PRO A 52 -29.32 -20.39 4.32
CA PRO A 52 -28.79 -21.64 4.84
C PRO A 52 -27.50 -21.39 5.65
N ILE A 53 -27.58 -21.59 6.97
CA ILE A 53 -26.60 -21.14 7.97
C ILE A 53 -25.17 -21.64 7.68
N GLU A 54 -25.04 -22.86 7.16
CA GLU A 54 -23.72 -23.50 6.93
C GLU A 54 -22.93 -22.84 5.79
N ARG A 55 -23.58 -22.45 4.69
CA ARG A 55 -22.89 -21.78 3.56
C ARG A 55 -22.51 -20.34 3.91
N MET A 56 -23.38 -19.62 4.62
CA MET A 56 -23.08 -18.26 5.07
C MET A 56 -21.94 -18.20 6.10
N GLN A 57 -21.85 -19.17 7.02
CA GLN A 57 -20.73 -19.20 7.96
C GLN A 57 -19.39 -19.41 7.25
N ALA A 58 -19.35 -20.33 6.27
CA ALA A 58 -18.16 -20.55 5.45
C ALA A 58 -17.77 -19.29 4.65
N ASP A 59 -18.74 -18.63 4.00
CA ASP A 59 -18.50 -17.40 3.23
C ASP A 59 -18.04 -16.23 4.13
N THR A 60 -18.60 -16.13 5.34
CA THR A 60 -18.26 -15.08 6.31
C THR A 60 -16.84 -15.26 6.85
N GLU A 61 -16.44 -16.48 7.23
CA GLU A 61 -15.08 -16.74 7.74
C GLU A 61 -14.02 -16.58 6.64
N GLN A 62 -14.33 -16.99 5.41
CA GLN A 62 -13.45 -16.73 4.26
C GLN A 62 -13.27 -15.23 4.00
N LEU A 63 -14.35 -14.44 4.01
CA LEU A 63 -14.25 -12.99 3.85
C LEU A 63 -13.47 -12.33 4.99
N LYS A 64 -13.69 -12.73 6.25
CA LYS A 64 -12.92 -12.23 7.40
C LYS A 64 -11.42 -12.51 7.23
N GLY A 65 -11.07 -13.74 6.85
CA GLY A 65 -9.68 -14.11 6.55
C GLY A 65 -9.09 -13.29 5.41
N TYR A 66 -9.87 -13.03 4.36
CA TYR A 66 -9.47 -12.18 3.24
C TYR A 66 -9.21 -10.72 3.67
N VAL A 67 -10.10 -10.15 4.50
CA VAL A 67 -9.94 -8.79 5.06
C VAL A 67 -8.68 -8.70 5.92
N ILE A 68 -8.42 -9.66 6.82
CA ILE A 68 -7.20 -9.69 7.65
C ILE A 68 -5.95 -9.75 6.76
N ARG A 69 -5.97 -10.56 5.70
CA ARG A 69 -4.87 -10.68 4.74
C ARG A 69 -4.64 -9.36 4.01
N LEU A 70 -5.70 -8.72 3.51
CA LEU A 70 -5.61 -7.42 2.85
C LEU A 70 -5.05 -6.34 3.78
N ALA A 71 -5.53 -6.26 5.03
CA ALA A 71 -4.98 -5.31 6.02
C ALA A 71 -3.48 -5.54 6.27
N SER A 72 -3.06 -6.80 6.36
CA SER A 72 -1.66 -7.16 6.55
C SER A 72 -0.80 -6.78 5.33
N GLN A 73 -1.30 -7.02 4.13
CA GLN A 73 -0.64 -6.64 2.87
C GLN A 73 -0.52 -5.13 2.74
N MET A 74 -1.58 -4.38 3.03
CA MET A 74 -1.56 -2.91 3.03
C MET A 74 -0.54 -2.35 4.01
N ARG A 75 -0.49 -2.90 5.23
CA ARG A 75 0.51 -2.52 6.23
C ARG A 75 1.92 -2.76 5.70
N GLN A 76 2.19 -3.93 5.14
CA GLN A 76 3.52 -4.26 4.63
C GLN A 76 3.92 -3.35 3.47
N ALA A 77 3.03 -3.14 2.49
CA ALA A 77 3.28 -2.24 1.37
C ALA A 77 3.60 -0.82 1.85
N SER A 78 2.86 -0.32 2.85
CA SER A 78 3.11 1.00 3.44
C SER A 78 4.49 1.08 4.10
N LEU A 79 4.92 0.02 4.79
CA LEU A 79 6.25 -0.05 5.40
C LEU A 79 7.36 -0.10 4.35
N ASP A 80 7.20 -0.91 3.30
CA ASP A 80 8.17 -1.05 2.21
C ASP A 80 8.39 0.29 1.48
N ILE A 81 7.34 1.11 1.39
CA ILE A 81 7.38 2.46 0.83
C ILE A 81 8.18 3.40 1.73
N CYS A 82 7.92 3.39 3.05
CA CYS A 82 8.71 4.17 3.99
C CYS A 82 10.20 3.82 3.93
N ASP A 83 10.54 2.54 3.84
CA ASP A 83 11.92 2.07 3.74
C ASP A 83 12.56 2.47 2.40
N THR A 84 11.80 2.38 1.31
CA THR A 84 12.21 2.88 -0.02
C THR A 84 12.50 4.38 0.00
N MET A 85 11.59 5.17 0.60
CA MET A 85 11.75 6.62 0.73
C MET A 85 12.99 6.97 1.54
N LYS A 86 13.15 6.33 2.70
CA LYS A 86 14.27 6.55 3.59
C LYS A 86 15.61 6.25 2.90
N SER A 87 15.67 5.13 2.18
CA SER A 87 16.87 4.72 1.45
C SER A 87 17.18 5.64 0.27
N GLY A 88 16.15 6.04 -0.50
CA GLY A 88 16.31 6.98 -1.60
C GLY A 88 16.78 8.35 -1.13
N LEU A 89 16.20 8.89 -0.06
CA LEU A 89 16.63 10.14 0.56
C LEU A 89 18.07 10.07 1.06
N ALA A 90 18.46 8.97 1.71
CA ALA A 90 19.83 8.77 2.16
C ALA A 90 20.82 8.81 0.98
N SER A 91 20.49 8.17 -0.15
CA SER A 91 21.32 8.20 -1.37
C SER A 91 21.47 9.61 -1.95
N ILE A 92 20.38 10.38 -2.00
CA ILE A 92 20.40 11.76 -2.49
C ILE A 92 21.25 12.65 -1.56
N ILE A 93 21.10 12.49 -0.25
CA ILE A 93 21.89 13.24 0.75
C ILE A 93 23.37 12.91 0.62
N GLU A 94 23.73 11.65 0.43
CA GLU A 94 25.12 11.22 0.26
C GLU A 94 25.71 11.81 -1.04
N SER A 95 24.96 11.77 -2.13
CA SER A 95 25.35 12.38 -3.42
C SER A 95 25.53 13.89 -3.31
N ALA A 96 24.70 14.57 -2.52
CA ALA A 96 24.81 16.01 -2.30
C ALA A 96 25.96 16.40 -1.36
N ARG A 97 26.37 15.50 -0.45
CA ARG A 97 27.50 15.71 0.46
C ARG A 97 28.85 15.42 -0.20
N ASN A 98 28.87 14.48 -1.13
CA ASN A 98 30.05 14.09 -1.90
C ASN A 98 29.81 14.38 -3.40
N PRO A 99 29.75 15.67 -3.79
CA PRO A 99 29.44 16.08 -5.16
C PRO A 99 30.49 15.60 -6.16
#